data_AF-A0A1D6I9F4-F1
#
_entry.id   AF-A0A1D6I9F4-F1
#
_cell.length_a   1.000
_cell.length_b   1.000
_cell.length_c   1.000
_cell.angle_alpha   90.00
_cell.angle_beta   90.00
_cell.angle_gamma   90.00
#
_symmetry.space_group_name_H-M   'P 1'
#
loop_
_entity.id
_entity.type
_entity.pdbx_description
1 polymer ?
#
loop_
_entity_poly.entity_id
_entity_poly.type
_entity_poly.pdbx_seq_one_letter_code
_entity_poly.pdbx_strand_id
1 'polypeptide(L)'
;MENVAANPSAAAAAAGNGVQASGAGGERPEDASKQNLAQVTSSIQKTLGLLHQLNLTVSSFNSASQLPLLQRLNALVAELDTMQKLAEGCNIQVPMEVVK
;
A
#
# COMPACT_ATOMS: atom_id res chain seq x y z
N MET A 1 2.12 31.10 -60.32
CA MET A 1 1.72 32.32 -59.60
C MET A 1 0.48 31.98 -58.81
N GLU A 2 0.66 31.60 -57.55
CA GLU A 2 -0.41 31.35 -56.60
C GLU A 2 0.06 31.99 -55.28
N ASN A 3 -0.73 32.92 -54.75
CA ASN A 3 -0.42 33.75 -53.60
C ASN A 3 -1.63 33.74 -52.67
N VAL A 4 -1.49 33.20 -51.45
CA VAL A 4 -2.32 33.44 -50.25
C VAL A 4 -1.54 32.82 -49.09
N ALA A 5 -1.32 33.40 -47.91
CA ALA A 5 -1.35 34.76 -47.39
C ALA A 5 -0.67 34.64 -46.01
N ALA A 6 0.44 35.35 -45.78
CA ALA A 6 1.05 35.44 -44.46
C ALA A 6 0.59 36.73 -43.80
N ASN A 7 -0.19 36.63 -42.72
CA ASN A 7 -0.55 37.77 -41.88
C ASN A 7 0.21 37.69 -40.55
N PRO A 8 1.14 38.62 -40.25
CA PRO A 8 1.82 38.68 -38.97
C PRO A 8 1.20 39.75 -38.04
N SER A 9 1.48 39.63 -36.74
CA SER A 9 1.19 40.54 -35.60
C SER A 9 0.12 39.97 -34.66
N ALA A 10 0.26 39.94 -33.33
CA ALA A 10 1.25 40.55 -32.45
C ALA A 10 1.39 39.73 -31.15
N ALA A 11 2.55 39.90 -30.51
CA ALA A 11 2.95 39.35 -29.23
C ALA A 11 2.12 39.86 -28.04
N ALA A 12 1.97 39.02 -27.01
CA ALA A 12 1.88 39.45 -25.62
C ALA A 12 2.45 38.36 -24.71
N ALA A 13 3.31 38.79 -23.79
CA ALA A 13 4.25 38.00 -23.00
C ALA A 13 3.62 37.27 -21.81
N ALA A 14 4.24 36.17 -21.41
CA ALA A 14 4.39 35.84 -20.00
C ALA A 14 5.75 35.16 -19.78
N ALA A 15 6.60 35.87 -19.04
CA ALA A 15 7.92 35.44 -18.61
C ALA A 15 7.83 34.29 -17.60
N GLY A 16 8.82 33.40 -17.62
CA GLY A 16 8.96 32.32 -16.66
C GLY A 16 10.19 31.47 -16.95
N ASN A 17 11.36 32.05 -16.71
CA ASN A 17 12.67 31.41 -16.81
C ASN A 17 12.88 30.43 -15.64
N GLY A 18 13.39 29.23 -15.88
CA GLY A 18 13.84 28.36 -14.79
C GLY A 18 13.98 26.88 -15.15
N VAL A 19 15.12 26.52 -15.74
CA VAL A 19 15.64 25.15 -15.73
C VAL A 19 16.02 24.77 -14.29
N GLN A 20 15.95 23.47 -13.98
CA GLN A 20 16.38 22.73 -12.75
C GLN A 20 15.19 22.32 -11.86
N ALA A 21 15.03 21.08 -11.40
CA ALA A 21 15.92 19.93 -11.39
C ALA A 21 15.08 18.64 -11.31
N SER A 22 15.69 17.54 -11.74
CA SER A 22 15.27 16.16 -11.53
C SER A 22 14.58 15.93 -10.18
N GLY A 23 13.30 15.63 -10.22
CA GLY A 23 12.59 14.94 -9.16
C GLY A 23 12.21 13.55 -9.65
N ALA A 24 13.19 12.67 -9.83
CA ALA A 24 12.90 11.26 -9.61
C ALA A 24 12.40 11.20 -8.16
N GLY A 25 11.08 11.16 -7.98
CA GLY A 25 10.43 11.07 -6.69
C GLY A 25 10.78 9.72 -6.06
N GLY A 26 12.00 9.60 -5.54
CA GLY A 26 12.34 8.57 -4.59
C GLY A 26 11.55 8.88 -3.34
N GLU A 27 10.57 8.04 -3.03
CA GLU A 27 9.85 8.07 -1.76
C GLU A 27 10.89 8.20 -0.64
N ARG A 28 10.73 9.25 0.17
CA ARG A 28 11.60 9.44 1.31
C ARG A 28 11.41 8.20 2.21
N PRO A 29 12.47 7.57 2.74
CA PRO A 29 12.35 6.32 3.50
C PRO A 29 11.33 6.38 4.66
N GLU A 30 11.14 7.58 5.20
CA GLU A 30 10.18 7.94 6.23
C GLU A 30 8.71 7.94 5.76
N ASP A 31 8.42 8.25 4.50
CA ASP A 31 7.08 8.15 3.91
C ASP A 31 6.72 6.70 3.58
N ALA A 32 7.69 5.92 3.07
CA ALA A 32 7.53 4.48 2.84
C ALA A 32 7.24 3.73 4.15
N SER A 33 7.93 4.09 5.24
CA SER A 33 7.68 3.47 6.57
C SER A 33 6.27 3.74 7.08
N LYS A 34 5.74 4.96 6.89
CA LYS A 34 4.34 5.30 7.27
C LYS A 34 3.33 4.54 6.43
N GLN A 35 3.60 4.38 5.13
CA GLN A 35 2.76 3.60 4.24
C GLN A 35 2.75 2.12 4.62
N ASN A 36 3.92 1.53 4.89
CA ASN A 36 4.02 0.16 5.37
C ASN A 36 3.24 -0.04 6.68
N LEU A 37 3.30 0.90 7.62
CA LEU A 37 2.51 0.84 8.85
C LEU A 37 1.00 0.87 8.60
N ALA A 38 0.52 1.69 7.66
CA ALA A 38 -0.89 1.71 7.27
C ALA A 38 -1.32 0.37 6.64
N GLN A 39 -0.44 -0.25 5.85
CA GLN A 39 -0.66 -1.56 5.27
C GLN A 39 -0.64 -2.68 6.32
N VAL A 40 0.31 -2.65 7.28
CA VAL A 40 0.34 -3.56 8.44
C VAL A 40 -0.96 -3.42 9.24
N THR A 41 -1.45 -2.20 9.48
CA THR A 41 -2.72 -1.97 10.19
C THR A 41 -3.89 -2.61 9.45
N SER A 42 -3.94 -2.48 8.13
CA SER A 42 -4.96 -3.12 7.29
C SER A 42 -4.85 -4.64 7.31
N SER A 43 -3.63 -5.17 7.29
CA SER A 43 -3.33 -6.60 7.37
C SER A 43 -3.72 -7.20 8.71
N ILE A 44 -3.53 -6.47 9.82
CA ILE A 44 -4.01 -6.85 11.15
C ILE A 44 -5.54 -7.02 11.14
N GLN A 45 -6.28 -6.06 10.57
CA GLN A 45 -7.74 -6.16 10.49
C GLN A 45 -8.18 -7.37 9.66
N LYS A 46 -7.52 -7.63 8.53
CA LYS A 46 -7.78 -8.80 7.71
C LYS A 46 -7.48 -10.11 8.46
N THR A 47 -6.35 -10.16 9.17
CA THR A 47 -5.96 -11.29 10.03
C THR A 47 -7.01 -11.56 11.11
N LEU A 48 -7.48 -10.52 11.81
CA LEU A 48 -8.54 -10.65 12.82
C LEU A 48 -9.83 -11.21 12.20
N GLY A 49 -10.22 -10.74 11.01
CA GLY A 49 -11.36 -11.28 10.27
C GLY A 49 -11.20 -12.76 9.91
N LEU A 50 -10.01 -13.16 9.45
CA LEU A 50 -9.69 -14.56 9.14
C LEU A 50 -9.73 -15.45 10.39
N LEU A 51 -9.16 -14.98 11.51
CA LEU A 51 -9.21 -15.67 12.81
C LEU A 51 -10.65 -15.86 13.29
N HIS A 52 -11.48 -14.83 13.15
CA HIS A 52 -12.90 -14.94 13.50
C HIS A 52 -13.62 -15.98 12.64
N GLN A 53 -13.43 -15.97 11.33
CA GLN A 53 -14.03 -16.96 10.42
C GLN A 53 -13.52 -18.38 10.70
N LEU A 54 -12.23 -18.53 11.01
CA LEU A 54 -11.64 -19.79 11.42
C LEU A 54 -12.31 -20.29 12.70
N ASN A 55 -12.48 -19.44 13.71
CA ASN A 55 -13.16 -19.78 14.95
C ASN A 55 -14.60 -20.25 14.73
N LEU A 56 -15.37 -19.56 13.88
CA LEU A 56 -16.73 -19.99 13.52
C LEU A 56 -16.72 -21.36 12.84
N THR A 57 -15.80 -21.59 11.91
CA THR A 57 -15.67 -22.85 11.17
C THR A 57 -15.31 -24.01 12.09
N VAL A 58 -14.40 -23.80 13.05
CA VAL A 58 -14.00 -24.81 14.04
C VAL A 58 -15.12 -25.06 15.05
N SER A 59 -15.81 -24.02 15.50
CA SER A 59 -16.88 -24.13 16.50
C SER A 59 -18.08 -24.94 16.02
N SER A 60 -18.38 -24.90 14.72
CA SER A 60 -19.47 -25.65 14.09
C SER A 60 -18.97 -26.75 13.15
N PHE A 61 -17.79 -27.29 13.42
CA PHE A 61 -17.12 -28.22 12.52
C PHE A 61 -17.96 -29.49 12.26
N ASN A 62 -18.00 -29.89 10.99
CA ASN A 62 -18.48 -31.19 10.54
C ASN A 62 -17.70 -31.62 9.28
N SER A 63 -17.95 -32.82 8.75
CA SER A 63 -17.21 -33.35 7.60
C SER A 63 -17.27 -32.46 6.34
N ALA A 64 -18.35 -31.71 6.13
CA ALA A 64 -18.46 -30.77 5.00
C ALA A 64 -17.60 -29.50 5.20
N SER A 65 -17.22 -29.19 6.45
CA SER A 65 -16.37 -28.06 6.80
C SER A 65 -14.88 -28.31 6.54
N GLN A 66 -14.46 -29.52 6.18
CA GLN A 66 -13.03 -29.87 6.06
C GLN A 66 -12.31 -29.02 5.00
N LEU A 67 -12.87 -28.91 3.79
CA LEU A 67 -12.27 -28.08 2.75
C LEU A 67 -12.31 -26.58 3.11
N PRO A 68 -13.44 -26.01 3.56
CA PRO A 68 -13.47 -24.64 4.09
C PRO A 68 -12.42 -24.39 5.18
N LEU A 69 -12.25 -25.30 6.12
CA LEU A 69 -11.25 -25.17 7.21
C LEU A 69 -9.83 -25.03 6.66
N LEU A 70 -9.43 -25.90 5.73
CA LEU A 70 -8.12 -25.83 5.08
C LEU A 70 -7.92 -24.51 4.32
N GLN A 71 -8.95 -24.04 3.62
CA GLN A 71 -8.90 -22.75 2.93
C GLN A 71 -8.73 -21.58 3.90
N ARG A 72 -9.43 -21.58 5.04
CA ARG A 72 -9.29 -20.54 6.07
C ARG A 72 -7.90 -20.55 6.70
N LEU A 73 -7.35 -21.74 6.99
CA LEU A 73 -5.98 -21.87 7.51
C LEU A 73 -4.94 -21.36 6.52
N ASN A 74 -5.04 -21.75 5.24
CA ASN A 74 -4.12 -21.27 4.21
C ASN A 74 -4.20 -19.76 4.02
N ALA A 75 -5.41 -19.19 4.03
CA ALA A 75 -5.60 -17.74 3.95
C ALA A 75 -4.98 -17.01 5.15
N LEU A 76 -5.12 -17.56 6.36
CA LEU A 76 -4.53 -17.00 7.58
C LEU A 76 -2.99 -17.02 7.48
N VAL A 77 -2.39 -18.14 7.10
CA VAL A 77 -0.94 -18.26 6.96
C VAL A 77 -0.41 -17.29 5.90
N ALA A 78 -1.07 -17.18 4.75
CA ALA A 78 -0.68 -16.25 3.69
C ALA A 78 -0.77 -14.78 4.14
N GLU A 79 -1.79 -14.42 4.92
CA GLU A 79 -1.91 -13.07 5.46
C GLU A 79 -0.84 -12.76 6.51
N LEU A 80 -0.51 -13.72 7.39
CA LEU A 80 0.56 -13.56 8.38
C LEU A 80 1.93 -13.39 7.71
N ASP A 81 2.23 -14.14 6.64
CA ASP A 81 3.43 -13.96 5.82
C ASP A 81 3.47 -12.57 5.16
N THR A 82 2.32 -12.09 4.67
CA THR A 82 2.20 -10.73 4.12
C THR A 82 2.47 -9.68 5.19
N MET A 83 1.87 -9.83 6.39
CA MET A 83 2.06 -8.92 7.51
C MET A 83 3.53 -8.86 7.95
N GLN A 84 4.21 -10.01 7.99
CA GLN A 84 5.63 -10.10 8.32
C GLN A 84 6.50 -9.33 7.31
N LYS A 85 6.28 -9.52 6.02
CA LYS A 85 7.01 -8.81 4.94
C LYS A 85 6.80 -7.29 5.00
N LEU A 86 5.58 -6.85 5.31
CA LEU A 86 5.28 -5.43 5.49
C LEU A 86 5.93 -4.86 6.76
N ALA A 87 5.97 -5.64 7.84
CA ALA A 87 6.58 -5.26 9.10
C ALA A 87 8.10 -5.08 8.98
N GLU A 88 8.79 -5.87 8.16
CA GLU A 88 10.22 -5.70 7.85
C GLU A 88 10.52 -4.33 7.21
N GLY A 89 9.56 -3.79 6.43
CA GLY A 89 9.64 -2.45 5.87
C GLY A 89 9.23 -1.31 6.81
N CYS A 90 8.78 -1.62 8.03
CA CYS A 90 8.43 -0.63 9.05
C CYS A 90 9.66 -0.31 9.89
N ASN A 91 10.47 0.65 9.46
CA ASN A 91 11.70 1.04 10.17
C ASN A 91 11.40 2.01 11.34
N ILE A 92 10.56 1.58 12.28
CA ILE A 92 10.23 2.32 13.50
C ILE A 92 10.88 1.72 14.73
N GLN A 93 11.31 2.57 15.66
CA GLN A 93 11.73 2.14 16.99
C GLN A 93 10.50 2.07 17.89
N VAL A 94 10.27 0.91 18.52
CA VAL A 94 9.24 0.74 19.54
C VAL A 94 9.91 0.90 20.91
N PRO A 95 9.58 1.94 21.69
CA PRO A 95 10.12 2.11 23.03
C PRO A 95 9.69 0.96 23.93
N MET A 96 10.59 0.50 24.81
CA MET A 96 10.31 -0.62 25.73
C MET A 96 9.17 -0.32 26.71
N GLU A 97 8.86 0.95 26.96
CA GLU A 97 7.72 1.38 27.77
C GLU A 97 6.38 0.96 27.17
N VAL A 98 6.32 0.75 25.85
CA VAL A 98 5.09 0.37 25.13
C VAL A 98 4.86 -1.14 25.16
N VAL A 99 5.91 -1.94 25.38
CA VAL A 99 5.87 -3.42 25.32
C VAL A 99 5.63 -4.06 26.71
N LYS A 100 5.64 -3.27 27.78
CA LYS A 100 5.47 -3.73 29.17
C LYS A 100 4.05 -4.12 29.52
#